data_AF-A0A561S9W5-F1
#
_entry.id   AF-A0A561S9W5-F1
#
_cell.length_a   1.000
_cell.length_b   1.000
_cell.length_c   1.000
_cell.angle_alpha   90.00
_cell.angle_beta   90.00
_cell.angle_gamma   90.00
#
_symmetry.space_group_name_H-M   'P 1'
#
loop_
_entity.id
_entity.type
_entity.pdbx_description
1 polymer ?
#
loop_
_entity_poly.entity_id
_entity_poly.type
_entity_poly.pdbx_seq_one_letter_code
_entity_poly.pdbx_strand_id
1 'polypeptide(L)'
;MESHRGRPLEIVQGDFRSLGDTPCGLWVKSCDRDLILIDSSVTGPQYDQTVGHEIGHILMGHEPLSPAMLVSEMAQLVDMFQILPPSLVRDALSGVALGRTTYEDHKEREAEGFGTLVALHIKREAMRHADAQADEVLSGLRDSLGFR
;
A
#
# COMPACT_ATOMS: atom_id res chain seq x y z
N MET A 1 23.20 -6.18 7.78
CA MET A 1 22.46 -7.10 6.88
C MET A 1 21.40 -7.77 7.73
N GLU A 2 20.27 -7.07 7.94
CA GLU A 2 19.15 -7.64 8.68
C GLU A 2 18.63 -8.85 7.91
N SER A 3 18.56 -9.98 8.62
CA SER A 3 18.17 -11.27 8.09
C SER A 3 16.82 -11.13 7.39
N HIS A 4 16.73 -11.69 6.17
CA HIS A 4 15.49 -11.95 5.45
C HIS A 4 14.38 -12.27 6.46
N ARG A 5 13.46 -11.33 6.68
CA ARG A 5 12.37 -11.51 7.64
C ARG A 5 11.53 -12.66 7.10
N GLY A 6 11.80 -13.88 7.57
CA GLY A 6 11.06 -15.09 7.24
C GLY A 6 9.66 -15.11 7.86
N ARG A 7 9.05 -13.94 8.00
CA ARG A 7 7.70 -13.74 8.51
C ARG A 7 6.76 -13.74 7.31
N PRO A 8 5.66 -14.50 7.35
CA PRO A 8 4.64 -14.44 6.30
C PRO A 8 4.14 -13.00 6.11
N LEU A 9 3.99 -12.60 4.85
CA LEU A 9 3.36 -11.34 4.45
C LEU A 9 1.98 -11.63 3.90
N GLU A 10 0.95 -11.00 4.46
CA GLU A 10 -0.44 -11.17 4.04
C GLU A 10 -1.03 -9.82 3.67
N ILE A 11 -1.62 -9.73 2.48
CA ILE A 11 -2.33 -8.53 2.02
C ILE A 11 -3.82 -8.73 2.28
N VAL A 12 -4.43 -7.83 3.04
CA VAL A 12 -5.85 -7.88 3.42
C VAL A 12 -6.53 -6.65 2.83
N GLN A 13 -7.45 -6.88 1.90
CA GLN A 13 -8.30 -5.81 1.37
C GLN A 13 -9.64 -5.77 2.12
N GLY A 14 -10.05 -4.61 2.59
CA GLY A 14 -11.24 -4.45 3.44
C GLY A 14 -11.79 -3.02 3.47
N ASP A 15 -12.92 -2.80 4.13
CA ASP A 15 -13.44 -1.44 4.37
C ASP A 15 -12.75 -0.85 5.61
N PHE A 16 -11.77 0.01 5.36
CA PHE A 16 -10.97 0.65 6.40
C PHE A 16 -11.26 2.13 6.54
N ARG A 17 -12.27 2.66 5.82
CA ARG A 17 -12.69 4.07 5.87
C ARG A 17 -13.13 4.52 7.26
N SER A 18 -13.56 3.57 8.09
CA SER A 18 -13.92 3.79 9.49
C SER A 18 -12.71 4.05 10.41
N LEU A 19 -11.48 3.84 9.93
CA LEU A 19 -10.24 4.10 10.67
C LEU A 19 -9.72 5.56 10.54
N GLY A 20 -10.42 6.43 9.80
CA GLY A 20 -10.09 7.85 9.63
C GLY A 20 -9.59 8.19 8.22
N ASP A 21 -8.95 9.36 8.05
CA ASP A 21 -8.17 9.71 6.84
C ASP A 21 -6.87 8.87 6.79
N THR A 22 -7.01 7.54 6.93
CA THR A 22 -5.90 6.58 6.90
C THR A 22 -5.26 6.59 5.51
N PRO A 23 -3.93 6.44 5.39
CA PRO A 23 -3.29 6.22 4.09
C PRO A 23 -3.99 5.09 3.32
N CYS A 24 -3.91 5.15 1.99
CA CYS A 24 -4.55 4.19 1.08
C CYS A 24 -4.17 2.72 1.38
N GLY A 25 -3.06 2.51 2.11
CA GLY A 25 -2.66 1.24 2.71
C GLY A 25 -2.01 1.44 4.08
N LEU A 26 -1.82 0.33 4.79
CA LEU A 26 -1.18 0.31 6.10
C LEU A 26 -0.44 -1.00 6.35
N TRP A 27 0.86 -0.93 6.61
CA TRP A 27 1.64 -2.06 7.14
C TRP A 27 1.54 -2.16 8.67
N VAL A 28 0.98 -3.29 9.14
CA VAL A 28 0.89 -3.66 10.55
C VAL A 28 1.75 -4.88 10.83
N LYS A 29 2.61 -4.77 11.84
CA LYS A 29 3.37 -5.91 12.35
C LYS A 29 2.59 -6.64 13.44
N SER A 30 2.13 -7.86 13.14
CA SER A 30 1.49 -8.77 14.10
C SER A 30 2.55 -9.55 14.91
N CYS A 31 2.14 -10.50 15.75
CA CYS A 31 3.06 -11.36 16.48
C CYS A 31 3.85 -12.30 15.54
N ASP A 32 3.16 -12.94 14.58
CA ASP A 32 3.68 -14.02 13.73
C ASP A 32 3.85 -13.64 12.25
N ARG A 33 3.19 -12.57 11.79
CA ARG A 33 3.15 -12.15 10.38
C ARG A 33 3.19 -10.63 10.21
N ASP A 34 3.41 -10.21 8.99
CA ASP A 34 3.27 -8.82 8.55
C ASP A 34 1.98 -8.70 7.72
N LEU A 35 1.16 -7.71 8.03
CA LEU A 35 -0.12 -7.47 7.38
C LEU A 35 -0.03 -6.18 6.59
N ILE A 36 -0.43 -6.20 5.32
CA ILE A 36 -0.65 -5.00 4.51
C ILE A 36 -2.15 -4.85 4.35
N LEU A 37 -2.72 -3.85 5.00
CA LEU A 37 -4.15 -3.53 4.89
C LEU A 37 -4.33 -2.54 3.74
N ILE A 38 -5.25 -2.83 2.81
CA ILE A 38 -5.57 -1.96 1.67
C ILE A 38 -7.05 -1.65 1.68
N ASP A 39 -7.44 -0.39 1.55
CA ASP A 39 -8.86 -0.06 1.46
C ASP A 39 -9.49 -0.64 0.19
N SER A 40 -10.71 -1.15 0.31
CA SER A 40 -11.47 -1.76 -0.79
C SER A 40 -11.72 -0.82 -1.97
N SER A 41 -11.64 0.50 -1.78
CA SER A 41 -11.76 1.46 -2.86
C SER A 41 -10.47 1.72 -3.64
N VAL A 42 -9.33 1.26 -3.13
CA VAL A 42 -8.05 1.31 -3.83
C VAL A 42 -7.97 0.12 -4.79
N THR A 43 -7.92 0.40 -6.08
CA THR A 43 -8.00 -0.63 -7.13
C THR A 43 -7.06 -0.32 -8.31
N GLY A 44 -6.82 -1.33 -9.15
CA GLY A 44 -6.03 -1.19 -10.38
C GLY A 44 -4.61 -0.68 -10.12
N PRO A 45 -4.08 0.24 -10.94
CA PRO A 45 -2.71 0.73 -10.78
C PRO A 45 -2.42 1.37 -9.41
N GLN A 46 -3.44 1.95 -8.77
CA GLN A 46 -3.29 2.54 -7.45
C GLN A 46 -3.08 1.46 -6.38
N TYR A 47 -3.75 0.31 -6.52
CA TYR A 47 -3.53 -0.86 -5.66
C TYR A 47 -2.08 -1.36 -5.75
N ASP A 48 -1.57 -1.50 -6.98
CA ASP A 48 -0.19 -1.97 -7.20
C ASP A 48 0.83 -1.01 -6.59
N GLN A 49 0.61 0.31 -6.74
CA GLN A 49 1.46 1.33 -6.16
C GLN A 49 1.40 1.32 -4.63
N THR A 50 0.21 1.24 -4.03
CA THR A 50 0.04 1.19 -2.58
C THR A 50 0.66 -0.08 -1.99
N VAL A 51 0.42 -1.25 -2.56
CA VAL A 51 1.07 -2.50 -2.12
C VAL A 51 2.59 -2.40 -2.25
N GLY A 52 3.07 -1.86 -3.37
CA GLY A 52 4.50 -1.61 -3.58
C GLY A 52 5.09 -0.69 -2.51
N HIS A 53 4.41 0.41 -2.18
CA HIS A 53 4.81 1.36 -1.15
C HIS A 53 4.98 0.68 0.22
N GLU A 54 3.98 -0.08 0.68
CA GLU A 54 4.04 -0.80 1.97
C GLU A 54 5.16 -1.87 2.00
N ILE A 55 5.36 -2.58 0.88
CA ILE A 55 6.50 -3.50 0.73
C ILE A 55 7.83 -2.74 0.78
N GLY A 56 7.88 -1.53 0.23
CA GLY A 56 9.03 -0.63 0.33
C GLY A 56 9.45 -0.40 1.76
N HIS A 57 8.50 -0.06 2.64
CA HIS A 57 8.75 0.08 4.08
C HIS A 57 9.36 -1.19 4.70
N ILE A 58 8.84 -2.36 4.35
CA ILE A 58 9.35 -3.65 4.87
C ILE A 58 10.80 -3.89 4.43
N LEU A 59 11.08 -3.71 3.14
CA LEU A 59 12.38 -4.02 2.54
C LEU A 59 13.48 -3.05 2.95
N MET A 60 13.14 -1.78 3.16
CA MET A 60 14.07 -0.73 3.59
C MET A 60 14.25 -0.71 5.12
N GLY A 61 13.52 -1.56 5.84
CA GLY A 61 13.61 -1.67 7.29
C GLY A 61 13.02 -0.49 8.04
N HIS A 62 12.00 0.16 7.47
CA HIS A 62 11.24 1.20 8.16
C HIS A 62 10.43 0.60 9.31
N GLU A 63 9.96 1.44 10.24
CA GLU A 63 9.15 0.96 11.36
C GLU A 63 7.68 0.85 10.95
N PRO A 64 7.03 -0.31 11.19
CA PRO A 64 5.59 -0.44 11.02
C PRO A 64 4.85 0.30 12.12
N LEU A 65 3.60 0.66 11.84
CA LEU A 65 2.68 1.03 12.91
C LEU A 65 2.44 -0.19 13.80
N SER A 66 2.78 -0.05 15.09
CA SER A 66 2.55 -1.12 16.05
C SER A 66 1.07 -1.15 16.44
N PRO A 67 0.47 -2.33 16.70
CA PRO A 67 -0.90 -2.42 17.19
C PRO A 67 -1.14 -1.57 18.46
N ALA A 68 -0.14 -1.43 19.33
CA ALA A 68 -0.21 -0.56 20.50
C ALA A 68 -0.24 0.93 20.14
N MET A 69 0.48 1.35 19.09
CA MET A 69 0.39 2.71 18.56
C MET A 69 -0.98 2.95 17.91
N LEU A 70 -1.50 1.99 17.14
CA LEU A 70 -2.85 2.09 16.57
C LEU A 70 -3.93 2.20 17.67
N VAL A 71 -3.86 1.37 18.71
CA VAL A 71 -4.80 1.45 19.86
C VAL A 71 -4.63 2.76 20.62
N SER A 72 -3.40 3.25 20.82
CA SER A 72 -3.14 4.53 21.48
C SER A 72 -3.65 5.71 20.66
N GLU A 73 -3.44 5.70 19.34
CA GLU A 73 -3.95 6.71 18.42
C GLU A 73 -5.48 6.66 18.36
N MET A 74 -6.08 5.46 18.28
CA MET A 74 -7.53 5.29 18.33
C MET A 74 -8.14 5.67 19.68
N ALA A 75 -7.47 5.40 20.80
CA ALA A 75 -7.91 5.81 22.14
C ALA A 75 -7.80 7.34 22.31
N GLN A 76 -6.69 7.95 21.88
CA GLN A 76 -6.54 9.40 21.83
C GLN A 76 -7.59 10.04 20.92
N LEU A 77 -7.94 9.40 19.81
CA LEU A 77 -9.02 9.82 18.93
C LEU A 77 -10.36 9.79 19.66
N VAL A 78 -10.71 8.68 20.32
CA VAL A 78 -11.97 8.58 21.08
C VAL A 78 -12.06 9.66 22.17
N ASP A 79 -10.97 9.93 22.89
CA ASP A 79 -10.93 11.00 23.90
C ASP A 79 -11.02 12.40 23.27
N MET A 80 -10.36 12.64 22.12
CA MET A 80 -10.43 13.91 21.40
C MET A 80 -11.81 14.15 20.77
N PHE A 81 -12.48 13.12 20.28
CA PHE A 81 -13.86 13.17 19.78
C PHE A 81 -14.87 13.56 20.87
N GLN A 82 -14.56 13.31 22.15
CA GLN A 82 -15.41 13.74 23.27
C GLN A 82 -15.22 15.20 23.67
N ILE A 83 -14.10 15.83 23.28
CA ILE A 83 -13.70 17.16 23.79
C ILE A 83 -13.65 18.21 22.68
N LEU A 84 -13.40 17.82 21.43
CA LEU A 84 -13.17 18.72 20.30
C LEU A 84 -14.21 18.56 19.18
N PRO A 85 -14.55 19.65 18.47
CA PRO A 85 -15.44 19.57 17.31
C PRO A 85 -14.77 18.77 16.17
N PRO A 86 -15.54 18.02 15.35
CA PRO A 86 -15.00 17.08 14.35
C PRO A 86 -14.01 17.66 13.34
N SER A 87 -14.14 18.96 13.01
CA SER A 87 -13.21 19.66 12.13
C SER A 87 -11.82 19.84 12.73
N LEU A 88 -11.74 20.04 14.05
CA LEU A 88 -10.47 20.26 14.76
C LEU A 88 -9.75 18.93 15.05
N VAL A 89 -10.50 17.84 15.21
CA VAL A 89 -9.94 16.48 15.30
C VAL A 89 -9.26 16.10 13.98
N ARG A 90 -9.88 16.45 12.84
CA ARG A 90 -9.31 16.26 11.49
C ARG A 90 -8.01 17.05 11.29
N ASP A 91 -7.97 18.30 11.73
CA ASP A 91 -6.77 19.15 11.62
C ASP A 91 -5.65 18.70 12.59
N ALA A 92 -6.00 18.19 13.76
CA ALA A 92 -5.01 17.62 14.68
C ALA A 92 -4.44 16.29 14.18
N LEU A 93 -5.25 15.46 13.51
CA LEU A 93 -4.80 14.23 12.86
C LEU A 93 -3.77 14.49 11.76
N SER A 94 -4.01 15.51 10.93
CA SER A 94 -3.02 15.94 9.94
C SER A 94 -1.77 16.53 10.60
N GLY A 95 -1.92 17.19 11.76
CA GLY A 95 -0.83 17.77 12.56
C GLY A 95 0.06 16.78 13.33
N VAL A 96 -0.48 15.69 13.85
CA VAL A 96 0.29 14.68 14.61
C VAL A 96 1.25 13.90 13.68
N ALA A 97 0.89 13.73 12.41
CA ALA A 97 1.81 13.25 11.37
C ALA A 97 2.94 14.26 11.06
N LEU A 98 2.72 15.56 11.28
CA LEU A 98 3.68 16.63 10.95
C LEU A 98 4.79 16.85 12.01
N GLY A 99 4.80 16.09 13.12
CA GLY A 99 5.81 16.20 14.18
C GLY A 99 7.11 15.40 13.95
N ARG A 100 7.17 14.56 12.91
CA ARG A 100 8.24 13.56 12.68
C ARG A 100 9.00 13.73 11.34
N THR A 101 8.84 14.89 10.74
CA THR A 101 8.80 15.08 9.29
C THR A 101 10.08 14.81 8.51
N THR A 102 11.29 15.12 8.96
CA THR A 102 12.44 15.01 8.01
C THR A 102 12.93 13.58 7.74
N TYR A 103 12.90 12.70 8.74
CA TYR A 103 13.29 11.30 8.55
C TYR A 103 12.14 10.46 8.02
N GLU A 104 10.91 10.73 8.46
CA GLU A 104 9.72 10.15 7.84
C GLU A 104 9.61 10.60 6.38
N ASP A 105 9.85 11.88 6.02
CA ASP A 105 9.83 12.33 4.61
C ASP A 105 10.82 11.60 3.70
N HIS A 106 12.00 11.21 4.21
CA HIS A 106 12.94 10.41 3.43
C HIS A 106 12.44 8.99 3.27
N LYS A 107 11.96 8.36 4.36
CA LYS A 107 11.42 7.00 4.36
C LYS A 107 10.20 6.88 3.45
N GLU A 108 9.26 7.82 3.56
CA GLU A 108 8.08 7.93 2.71
C GLU A 108 8.46 8.11 1.25
N ARG A 109 9.46 8.97 0.95
CA ARG A 109 9.92 9.16 -0.44
C ARG A 109 10.60 7.93 -1.02
N GLU A 110 11.35 7.19 -0.21
CA GLU A 110 11.98 5.94 -0.62
C GLU A 110 10.93 4.86 -0.92
N ALA A 111 9.97 4.68 -0.01
CA ALA A 111 8.85 3.77 -0.17
C ALA A 111 7.98 4.12 -1.39
N GLU A 112 7.65 5.41 -1.57
CA GLU A 112 6.88 5.91 -2.71
C GLU A 112 7.59 5.69 -4.05
N GLY A 113 8.91 5.92 -4.08
CA GLY A 113 9.73 5.65 -5.25
C GLY A 113 9.73 4.18 -5.62
N PHE A 114 9.85 3.29 -4.63
CA PHE A 114 9.78 1.86 -4.85
C PHE A 114 8.39 1.42 -5.32
N GLY A 115 7.31 1.91 -4.70
CA GLY A 115 5.93 1.63 -5.11
C GLY A 115 5.66 2.03 -6.55
N THR A 116 6.15 3.21 -6.96
CA THR A 116 6.07 3.67 -8.35
C THR A 116 6.77 2.72 -9.32
N LEU A 117 7.99 2.28 -9.00
CA LEU A 117 8.75 1.36 -9.85
C LEU A 117 8.07 0.00 -9.98
N VAL A 118 7.52 -0.54 -8.90
CA VAL A 118 6.76 -1.79 -8.90
C VAL A 118 5.51 -1.68 -9.78
N ALA A 119 4.71 -0.62 -9.61
CA ALA A 119 3.52 -0.40 -10.42
C ALA A 119 3.85 -0.26 -11.93
N LEU A 120 4.92 0.47 -12.25
CA LEU A 120 5.40 0.59 -13.64
C LEU A 120 5.87 -0.74 -14.21
N HIS A 121 6.55 -1.57 -13.41
CA HIS A 121 6.99 -2.90 -13.81
C HIS A 121 5.79 -3.82 -14.08
N ILE A 122 4.84 -3.90 -13.16
CA ILE A 122 3.61 -4.69 -13.31
C ILE A 122 2.86 -4.26 -14.57
N LYS A 123 2.65 -2.95 -14.77
CA LYS A 123 2.00 -2.41 -15.95
C LYS A 123 2.72 -2.82 -17.24
N ARG A 124 4.05 -2.76 -17.24
CA ARG A 124 4.86 -3.15 -18.42
C ARG A 124 4.70 -4.63 -18.74
N GLU A 125 4.79 -5.50 -17.74
CA GLU A 125 4.64 -6.93 -17.96
C GLU A 125 3.21 -7.30 -18.40
N ALA A 126 2.19 -6.64 -17.84
CA ALA A 126 0.80 -6.81 -18.29
C ALA A 126 0.63 -6.44 -19.77
N MET A 127 1.23 -5.36 -20.25
CA MET A 127 1.22 -4.98 -21.66
C MET A 127 1.92 -6.02 -22.54
N ARG A 128 3.09 -6.53 -22.12
CA ARG A 128 3.83 -7.56 -22.86
C ARG A 128 3.04 -8.87 -22.98
N HIS A 129 2.34 -9.26 -21.92
CA HIS A 129 1.46 -10.43 -21.95
C HIS A 129 0.27 -10.24 -22.88
N ALA A 130 -0.33 -9.05 -22.89
CA ALA A 130 -1.42 -8.72 -23.82
C ALA A 130 -0.96 -8.76 -25.28
N ASP A 131 0.21 -8.20 -25.59
CA ASP A 131 0.78 -8.23 -26.95
C ASP A 131 1.06 -9.67 -27.40
N ALA A 132 1.68 -10.49 -26.54
CA ALA A 132 1.96 -11.90 -26.85
C ALA A 132 0.69 -12.71 -27.11
N GLN A 133 -0.37 -12.45 -26.33
CA GLN A 133 -1.67 -13.10 -26.52
C GLN A 133 -2.34 -12.66 -27.83
N ALA A 134 -2.24 -11.38 -28.19
CA ALA A 134 -2.77 -10.86 -29.44
C ALA A 134 -2.05 -11.50 -30.65
N ASP A 135 -0.73 -11.62 -30.60
CA ASP A 135 0.07 -12.28 -31.64
C ASP A 135 -0.31 -13.76 -31.82
N GLU A 136 -0.54 -14.48 -30.71
CA GLU A 136 -1.00 -15.88 -30.74
C GLU A 136 -2.37 -16.00 -31.43
N VAL A 137 -3.33 -15.14 -31.08
CA VAL A 137 -4.67 -15.13 -31.68
C VAL A 137 -4.60 -14.80 -33.17
N LEU A 138 -3.81 -13.80 -33.55
CA LEU A 138 -3.63 -13.42 -34.96
C LEU A 138 -2.95 -14.51 -35.78
N SER A 139 -1.97 -15.21 -35.20
CA SER A 139 -1.36 -16.38 -35.83
C SER A 139 -2.38 -17.49 -36.07
N GLY A 140 -3.17 -17.84 -35.05
CA GLY A 140 -4.21 -18.86 -35.17
C GLY A 140 -5.28 -18.52 -36.20
N LEU A 141 -5.67 -17.24 -36.31
CA LEU A 141 -6.60 -16.75 -37.33
C LEU A 141 -6.00 -16.84 -38.74
N ARG A 142 -4.73 -16.46 -38.94
CA ARG A 142 -4.06 -16.59 -40.24
C ARG A 142 -3.98 -18.04 -40.70
N ASP A 143 -3.64 -18.96 -39.80
CA ASP A 143 -3.56 -20.38 -40.08
C ASP A 143 -4.94 -20.96 -40.45
N SER A 144 -5.98 -20.54 -39.74
CA SER A 144 -7.36 -21.00 -39.98
C SER A 144 -7.96 -20.45 -41.28
N LEU A 145 -7.57 -19.24 -41.69
CA LEU A 145 -8.06 -18.57 -42.89
C LEU A 145 -7.21 -18.86 -44.15
N GLY A 146 -6.13 -19.64 -44.02
CA GLY A 146 -5.28 -20.04 -45.15
C GLY A 146 -4.41 -18.93 -45.72
N PHE A 147 -4.20 -17.82 -44.99
CA PHE A 147 -3.27 -16.76 -45.38
C PHE A 147 -1.83 -17.17 -45.02
N ARG A 148 -1.12 -17.80 -45.96
CA ARG A 148 0.34 -17.96 -45.87
C ARG A 148 1.06 -16.73 -46.39
#